data_AF-A0A963LYB8-F1
#
_entry.id   AF-A0A963LYB8-F1
#
_cell.length_a   1.000
_cell.length_b   1.000
_cell.length_c   1.000
_cell.angle_alpha   90.00
_cell.angle_beta   90.00
_cell.angle_gamma   90.00
#
_symmetry.space_group_name_H-M   'P 1'
#
loop_
_entity.id
_entity.type
_entity.pdbx_description
1 polymer ?
#
loop_
_entity_poly.entity_id
_entity_poly.type
_entity_poly.pdbx_seq_one_letter_code
_entity_poly.pdbx_strand_id
1 'polypeptide(L)'
;MQWQQLAGALFGAGHTIRADGDFLHGTGAVDGNTLAVIGTTGHAAIGVELALAQSRAVLDTIDRWPGRPILLLIDTQGQQLRRRDELLGINRAMAHLGMAIDLARRQGHRVLGLVYDQALSGGFITSGLAADACYALPEAEIRVMRIPAMARVTK
;
A
#
# COMPACT_ATOMS: atom_id res chain seq x y z
N MET A 1 8.16 2.89 -12.19
CA MET A 1 7.13 3.13 -13.24
C MET A 1 6.15 4.21 -12.76
N GLN A 2 5.57 5.06 -13.61
CA GLN A 2 4.53 6.00 -13.15
C GLN A 2 3.20 5.27 -12.91
N TRP A 3 2.54 5.53 -11.77
CA TRP A 3 1.32 4.80 -11.40
C TRP A 3 0.17 4.99 -12.40
N GLN A 4 0.11 6.12 -13.11
CA GLN A 4 -0.91 6.39 -14.15
C GLN A 4 -0.78 5.43 -15.34
N GLN A 5 0.45 5.13 -15.75
CA GLN A 5 0.71 4.18 -16.83
C GLN A 5 0.30 2.77 -16.40
N LEU A 6 0.62 2.38 -15.15
CA LEU A 6 0.18 1.13 -14.56
C LEU A 6 -1.35 1.04 -14.53
N ALA A 7 -2.02 2.06 -14.01
CA ALA A 7 -3.46 2.11 -13.87
C ALA A 7 -4.16 2.03 -15.23
N GLY A 8 -3.64 2.73 -16.24
CA GLY A 8 -4.12 2.63 -17.61
C GLY A 8 -3.93 1.24 -18.22
N ALA A 9 -2.81 0.56 -17.94
CA ALA A 9 -2.58 -0.80 -18.40
C ALA A 9 -3.48 -1.83 -17.70
N LEU A 10 -3.75 -1.66 -16.40
CA LEU A 10 -4.58 -2.58 -15.62
C LEU A 10 -6.08 -2.40 -15.86
N PHE A 11 -6.55 -1.16 -16.03
CA PHE A 11 -7.98 -0.82 -15.97
C PHE A 11 -8.47 0.02 -17.16
N GLY A 12 -7.60 0.43 -18.07
CA GLY A 12 -7.93 1.40 -19.12
C GLY A 12 -8.26 2.79 -18.57
N ALA A 13 -8.91 3.62 -19.38
CA ALA A 13 -9.24 5.01 -19.03
C ALA A 13 -10.37 5.16 -17.99
N GLY A 14 -11.05 4.07 -17.61
CA GLY A 14 -12.23 4.09 -16.75
C GLY A 14 -11.95 4.05 -15.24
N HIS A 15 -10.68 3.99 -14.81
CA HIS A 15 -10.36 3.98 -13.39
C HIS A 15 -10.59 5.35 -12.74
N THR A 16 -10.87 5.35 -11.43
CA THR A 16 -11.06 6.58 -10.64
C THR A 16 -9.88 6.89 -9.72
N ILE A 17 -8.77 6.15 -9.87
CA ILE A 17 -7.56 6.28 -9.06
C ILE A 17 -7.03 7.71 -9.15
N ARG A 18 -6.80 8.31 -7.99
CA ARG A 18 -6.22 9.65 -7.80
C ARG A 18 -5.14 9.61 -6.72
N ALA A 19 -4.30 10.63 -6.73
CA ALA A 19 -3.25 10.84 -5.75
C ALA A 19 -3.57 12.07 -4.88
N ASP A 20 -3.62 11.88 -3.56
CA ASP A 20 -3.64 12.95 -2.57
C ASP A 20 -2.27 13.02 -1.89
N GLY A 21 -1.34 13.76 -2.50
CA GLY A 21 0.09 13.64 -2.18
C GLY A 21 0.62 12.24 -2.56
N ASP A 22 1.25 11.56 -1.62
CA ASP A 22 1.79 10.20 -1.84
C ASP A 22 0.73 9.10 -1.67
N PHE A 23 -0.51 9.44 -1.27
CA PHE A 23 -1.59 8.47 -1.06
C PHE A 23 -2.37 8.23 -2.35
N LEU A 24 -2.43 6.98 -2.81
CA LEU A 24 -3.27 6.57 -3.93
C LEU A 24 -4.59 5.97 -3.43
N HIS A 25 -5.71 6.41 -4.01
CA HIS A 25 -7.01 5.80 -3.78
C HIS A 25 -7.97 5.94 -4.96
N GLY A 26 -8.92 5.01 -5.06
CA GLY A 26 -10.00 5.05 -6.03
C GLY A 26 -10.49 3.65 -6.35
N THR A 27 -10.93 3.44 -7.59
CA THR A 27 -11.41 2.15 -8.06
C THR A 27 -10.88 1.81 -9.45
N GLY A 28 -10.73 0.51 -9.69
CA GLY A 28 -10.53 -0.08 -11.02
C GLY A 28 -11.61 -1.12 -11.30
N ALA A 29 -11.70 -1.58 -12.54
CA ALA A 29 -12.61 -2.66 -12.93
C ALA A 29 -11.87 -3.71 -13.76
N VAL A 30 -12.10 -4.99 -13.45
CA VAL A 30 -11.56 -6.14 -14.18
C VAL A 30 -12.69 -7.14 -14.40
N ASP A 31 -12.93 -7.55 -15.65
CA ASP A 31 -13.99 -8.49 -16.02
C ASP A 31 -15.37 -8.10 -15.44
N GLY A 32 -15.69 -6.80 -15.45
CA GLY A 32 -16.94 -6.26 -14.90
C GLY A 32 -17.00 -6.14 -13.37
N ASN A 33 -15.98 -6.62 -12.65
CA ASN A 33 -15.90 -6.51 -11.19
C ASN A 33 -15.15 -5.26 -10.77
N THR A 34 -15.80 -4.42 -9.95
CA THR A 34 -15.17 -3.23 -9.37
C THR A 34 -14.33 -3.63 -8.16
N LEU A 35 -13.10 -3.14 -8.10
CA LEU A 35 -12.20 -3.27 -6.95
C LEU A 35 -11.83 -1.89 -6.40
N ALA A 36 -11.62 -1.82 -5.09
CA ALA A 36 -10.99 -0.67 -4.47
C ALA A 36 -9.47 -0.72 -4.75
N VAL A 37 -8.89 0.43 -5.03
CA VAL A 37 -7.45 0.59 -5.20
C VAL A 37 -6.97 1.53 -4.11
N ILE A 38 -5.99 1.09 -3.33
CA ILE A 38 -5.42 1.80 -2.19
C ILE A 38 -3.91 1.65 -2.31
N GLY A 39 -3.12 2.67 -2.05
CA GLY A 39 -1.68 2.50 -2.18
C GLY A 39 -0.87 3.75 -1.96
N THR A 40 0.36 3.69 -2.47
CA THR A 40 1.35 4.76 -2.33
C THR A 40 2.03 5.06 -3.65
N THR A 41 2.62 6.24 -3.76
CA THR A 41 3.43 6.65 -4.89
C THR A 41 4.62 7.52 -4.49
N GLY A 42 5.58 7.69 -5.38
CA GLY A 42 6.73 8.58 -5.18
C GLY A 42 7.75 8.02 -4.18
N HIS A 43 7.86 6.69 -4.09
CA HIS A 43 8.68 6.01 -3.08
C HIS A 43 8.34 6.48 -1.66
N ALA A 44 7.04 6.60 -1.35
CA ALA A 44 6.52 7.23 -0.15
C ALA A 44 7.21 6.71 1.12
N ALA A 45 7.60 7.61 2.02
CA ALA A 45 7.95 7.24 3.38
C ALA A 45 6.65 7.16 4.20
N ILE A 46 6.33 5.98 4.74
CA ILE A 46 5.07 5.76 5.45
C ILE A 46 5.15 6.41 6.83
N GLY A 47 4.55 7.59 6.97
CA GLY A 47 4.33 8.27 8.26
C GLY A 47 3.01 7.88 8.93
N VAL A 48 2.77 8.47 10.10
CA VAL A 48 1.52 8.25 10.86
C VAL A 48 0.29 8.63 10.03
N GLU A 49 0.30 9.82 9.43
CA GLU A 49 -0.84 10.33 8.68
C GLU A 49 -1.15 9.46 7.45
N LEU A 50 -0.12 9.03 6.71
CA LEU A 50 -0.28 8.16 5.54
C LEU A 50 -0.74 6.74 5.91
N ALA A 51 -0.23 6.18 7.00
CA ALA A 51 -0.68 4.87 7.49
C ALA A 51 -2.17 4.90 7.90
N LEU A 52 -2.60 5.95 8.59
CA LEU A 52 -3.99 6.12 9.00
C LEU A 52 -4.92 6.43 7.83
N ALA A 53 -4.47 7.19 6.82
CA ALA A 53 -5.24 7.44 5.59
C ALA A 53 -5.52 6.13 4.82
N GLN A 54 -4.49 5.29 4.64
CA GLN A 54 -4.66 3.97 4.02
C GLN A 54 -5.57 3.08 4.86
N SER A 55 -5.40 3.07 6.18
CA SER A 55 -6.26 2.29 7.11
C SER A 55 -7.72 2.70 6.96
N ARG A 56 -7.97 4.01 6.91
CA ARG A 56 -9.31 4.56 6.74
C ARG A 56 -9.93 4.11 5.42
N ALA A 57 -9.19 4.15 4.31
CA ALA A 57 -9.70 3.72 3.01
C ALA A 57 -10.04 2.22 2.97
N VAL A 58 -9.25 1.39 3.66
CA VAL A 58 -9.56 -0.05 3.83
C VAL A 58 -10.85 -0.21 4.62
N LEU A 59 -10.96 0.44 5.78
CA LEU A 59 -12.15 0.34 6.64
C LEU A 59 -13.42 0.88 5.97
N ASP A 60 -13.32 2.01 5.25
CA ASP A 60 -14.43 2.54 4.45
C ASP A 60 -14.85 1.57 3.34
N THR A 61 -13.89 0.82 2.77
CA THR A 61 -14.19 -0.19 1.77
C THR A 61 -14.98 -1.35 2.35
N ILE A 62 -14.56 -1.83 3.53
CA ILE A 62 -15.26 -2.88 4.28
C ILE A 62 -16.71 -2.46 4.57
N ASP A 63 -16.88 -1.27 5.13
CA ASP A 63 -18.18 -0.76 5.58
C ASP A 63 -19.16 -0.52 4.42
N ARG A 64 -18.69 0.12 3.35
CA ARG A 64 -19.58 0.59 2.27
C ARG A 64 -19.81 -0.44 1.16
N TRP A 65 -18.87 -1.34 0.95
CA TRP A 65 -18.92 -2.31 -0.14
C TRP A 65 -18.46 -3.71 0.31
N PRO A 66 -19.26 -4.41 1.14
CA PRO A 66 -18.92 -5.75 1.63
C PRO A 66 -18.49 -6.70 0.50
N GLY A 67 -17.38 -7.39 0.69
CA GLY A 67 -16.81 -8.34 -0.28
C GLY A 67 -16.09 -7.71 -1.48
N ARG A 68 -16.06 -6.37 -1.63
CA ARG A 68 -15.33 -5.71 -2.72
C ARG A 68 -13.82 -6.03 -2.63
N PRO A 69 -13.19 -6.55 -3.70
CA PRO A 69 -11.75 -6.80 -3.70
C PRO A 69 -10.95 -5.51 -3.50
N ILE A 70 -9.78 -5.62 -2.89
CA ILE A 70 -8.86 -4.51 -2.63
C ILE A 70 -7.54 -4.82 -3.33
N LEU A 71 -7.08 -3.91 -4.19
CA LEU A 71 -5.73 -3.92 -4.75
C LEU A 71 -4.88 -2.88 -4.03
N LEU A 72 -3.80 -3.35 -3.42
CA LEU A 72 -2.76 -2.52 -2.82
C LEU A 72 -1.69 -2.20 -3.86
N LEU A 73 -1.59 -0.94 -4.29
CA LEU A 73 -0.48 -0.46 -5.12
C LEU A 73 0.69 -0.03 -4.23
N ILE A 74 1.82 -0.72 -4.34
CA ILE A 74 2.93 -0.59 -3.40
C ILE A 74 4.12 0.08 -4.08
N ASP A 75 4.44 1.28 -3.57
CA ASP A 75 5.62 2.05 -3.92
C ASP A 75 6.05 2.89 -2.70
N THR A 76 6.92 2.30 -1.90
CA THR A 76 7.36 2.85 -0.62
C THR A 76 8.82 2.57 -0.32
N GLN A 77 9.52 3.59 0.19
CA GLN A 77 10.86 3.46 0.74
C GLN A 77 10.89 3.02 2.21
N GLY A 78 9.75 2.58 2.75
CA GLY A 78 9.58 2.10 4.12
C GLY A 78 9.07 3.16 5.08
N GLN A 79 9.28 2.95 6.37
CA GLN A 79 8.75 3.83 7.41
C GLN A 79 9.38 5.24 7.37
N GLN A 80 8.60 6.24 7.77
CA GLN A 80 9.07 7.61 7.91
C GLN A 80 9.93 7.76 9.17
N LEU A 81 11.25 7.77 8.99
CA LEU A 81 12.23 7.91 10.06
C LEU A 81 12.34 9.36 10.53
N ARG A 82 11.35 9.83 11.29
CA ARG A 82 11.34 11.18 11.89
C ARG A 82 10.95 11.09 13.36
N ARG A 83 11.58 11.93 14.20
CA ARG A 83 11.27 12.01 15.65
C ARG A 83 9.79 12.26 15.92
N ARG A 84 9.13 13.07 15.08
CA ARG A 84 7.69 13.33 15.18
C ARG A 84 6.88 12.05 15.08
N ASP A 85 7.09 11.28 14.01
CA ASP A 85 6.37 10.04 13.74
C ASP A 85 6.64 8.97 14.81
N GLU A 86 7.87 8.85 15.28
CA GLU A 86 8.22 7.97 16.40
C GLU A 86 7.47 8.35 17.68
N LEU A 87 7.42 9.65 18.03
CA LEU A 87 6.69 10.13 19.22
C LEU A 87 5.17 9.97 19.09
N LEU A 88 4.64 10.01 17.88
CA LEU A 88 3.22 9.75 17.59
C LEU A 88 2.89 8.25 17.51
N GLY A 89 3.89 7.36 17.60
CA GLY A 89 3.69 5.92 17.57
C GLY A 89 3.46 5.39 16.16
N ILE A 90 4.30 5.77 15.19
CA ILE A 90 4.29 5.25 13.81
C ILE A 90 4.17 3.74 13.71
N ASN A 91 4.85 3.00 14.59
CA ASN A 91 4.74 1.54 14.67
C ASN A 91 3.30 1.07 14.93
N ARG A 92 2.53 1.78 15.76
CA ARG A 92 1.11 1.48 16.03
C ARG A 92 0.22 1.87 14.87
N ALA A 93 0.49 3.02 14.22
CA ALA A 93 -0.26 3.44 13.05
C ALA A 93 -0.09 2.46 11.88
N MET A 94 1.13 1.99 11.64
CA MET A 94 1.41 0.97 10.62
C MET A 94 0.85 -0.40 11.01
N ALA A 95 0.94 -0.80 12.28
CA ALA A 95 0.28 -2.02 12.76
C ALA A 95 -1.24 -1.95 12.56
N HIS A 96 -1.85 -0.78 12.75
CA HIS A 96 -3.27 -0.56 12.49
C HIS A 96 -3.63 -0.76 11.01
N LEU A 97 -2.80 -0.30 10.08
CA LEU A 97 -2.97 -0.58 8.66
C LEU A 97 -2.95 -2.09 8.37
N GLY A 98 -1.95 -2.80 8.91
CA GLY A 98 -1.89 -4.26 8.79
C GLY A 98 -3.12 -4.97 9.37
N MET A 99 -3.62 -4.51 10.53
CA MET A 99 -4.85 -5.04 11.14
C MET A 99 -6.11 -4.72 10.33
N ALA A 100 -6.20 -3.54 9.70
CA ALA A 100 -7.32 -3.20 8.84
C ALA A 100 -7.36 -4.10 7.59
N ILE A 101 -6.20 -4.40 7.01
CA ILE A 101 -6.06 -5.35 5.90
C ILE A 101 -6.44 -6.76 6.34
N ASP A 102 -5.93 -7.24 7.48
CA ASP A 102 -6.30 -8.55 8.05
C ASP A 102 -7.81 -8.63 8.32
N LEU A 103 -8.41 -7.57 8.86
CA LEU A 103 -9.86 -7.49 9.06
C LEU A 103 -10.63 -7.61 7.75
N ALA A 104 -10.23 -6.90 6.70
CA ALA A 104 -10.85 -6.99 5.38
C ALA A 104 -10.85 -8.44 4.88
N ARG A 105 -9.70 -9.12 4.97
CA ARG A 105 -9.53 -10.52 4.57
C ARG A 105 -10.45 -11.46 5.35
N ARG A 106 -10.49 -11.31 6.68
CA ARG A 106 -11.37 -12.10 7.56
C ARG A 106 -12.86 -11.85 7.30
N GLN A 107 -13.21 -10.69 6.75
CA GLN A 107 -14.58 -10.37 6.32
C GLN A 107 -14.86 -10.76 4.86
N GLY A 108 -13.98 -11.54 4.22
CA GLY A 108 -14.20 -12.09 2.88
C GLY A 108 -13.80 -11.19 1.72
N HIS A 109 -13.14 -10.06 1.98
CA HIS A 109 -12.55 -9.25 0.92
C HIS A 109 -11.26 -9.91 0.43
N ARG A 110 -11.14 -10.13 -0.88
CA ARG A 110 -9.86 -10.54 -1.49
C ARG A 110 -8.93 -9.33 -1.53
N VAL A 111 -7.75 -9.46 -0.92
CA VAL A 111 -6.74 -8.39 -0.92
C VAL A 111 -5.51 -8.84 -1.70
N LEU A 112 -5.16 -8.10 -2.76
CA LEU A 112 -3.99 -8.36 -3.60
C LEU A 112 -2.99 -7.22 -3.45
N GLY A 113 -1.70 -7.55 -3.28
CA GLY A 113 -0.60 -6.60 -3.34
C GLY A 113 0.06 -6.59 -4.71
N LEU A 114 0.39 -5.41 -5.22
CA LEU A 114 1.20 -5.23 -6.41
C LEU A 114 2.33 -4.22 -6.15
N VAL A 115 3.56 -4.72 -6.05
CA VAL A 115 4.76 -3.89 -6.00
C VAL A 115 5.10 -3.44 -7.41
N TYR A 116 4.89 -2.16 -7.69
CA TYR A 116 5.13 -1.62 -9.03
C TYR A 116 6.43 -0.82 -9.15
N ASP A 117 7.07 -0.51 -8.02
CA ASP A 117 8.38 0.13 -7.98
C ASP A 117 9.16 -0.35 -6.75
N GLN A 118 9.09 0.33 -5.60
CA GLN A 118 9.82 -0.08 -4.40
C GLN A 118 8.93 -0.63 -3.29
N ALA A 119 9.44 -1.62 -2.56
CA ALA A 119 8.81 -2.11 -1.34
C ALA A 119 9.86 -2.37 -0.25
N LEU A 120 9.93 -1.47 0.72
CA LEU A 120 10.92 -1.52 1.79
C LEU A 120 10.32 -1.73 3.19
N SER A 121 10.93 -2.65 3.93
CA SER A 121 10.83 -2.76 5.40
C SER A 121 9.38 -2.73 5.95
N GLY A 122 9.17 -2.05 7.08
CA GLY A 122 7.87 -1.89 7.72
C GLY A 122 6.75 -1.45 6.78
N GLY A 123 7.04 -0.57 5.81
CA GLY A 123 6.04 -0.10 4.84
C GLY A 123 5.48 -1.25 3.99
N PHE A 124 6.33 -2.22 3.63
CA PHE A 124 5.92 -3.42 2.90
C PHE A 124 5.28 -4.48 3.82
N ILE A 125 5.79 -4.65 5.04
CA ILE A 125 5.27 -5.62 6.02
C ILE A 125 3.80 -5.35 6.32
N THR A 126 3.44 -4.09 6.56
CA THR A 126 2.07 -3.72 6.94
C THR A 126 1.14 -3.51 5.75
N SER A 127 1.59 -3.83 4.54
CA SER A 127 0.79 -3.74 3.31
C SER A 127 0.87 -5.04 2.51
N GLY A 128 1.81 -5.15 1.57
CA GLY A 128 1.92 -6.28 0.65
C GLY A 128 2.08 -7.64 1.32
N LEU A 129 2.83 -7.75 2.42
CA LEU A 129 2.95 -9.02 3.15
C LEU A 129 1.71 -9.38 3.98
N ALA A 130 0.79 -8.43 4.19
CA ALA A 130 -0.49 -8.67 4.86
C ALA A 130 -1.61 -9.08 3.89
N ALA A 131 -1.39 -8.99 2.57
CA ALA A 131 -2.35 -9.35 1.52
C ALA A 131 -2.52 -10.89 1.37
N ASP A 132 -3.55 -11.33 0.64
CA ASP A 132 -3.75 -12.76 0.32
C ASP A 132 -2.71 -13.27 -0.67
N ALA A 133 -2.35 -12.44 -1.64
CA ALA A 133 -1.26 -12.67 -2.58
C ALA A 133 -0.57 -11.35 -2.89
N CYS A 134 0.73 -11.40 -3.13
CA CYS A 134 1.51 -10.23 -3.50
C CYS A 134 2.34 -10.55 -4.75
N TYR A 135 2.23 -9.68 -5.75
CA TYR A 135 2.96 -9.76 -7.01
C TYR A 135 3.87 -8.53 -7.17
N ALA A 136 4.83 -8.63 -8.07
CA ALA A 136 5.76 -7.56 -8.35
C ALA A 136 5.99 -7.44 -9.87
N LEU A 137 6.23 -6.22 -10.34
CA LEU A 137 6.71 -6.01 -11.71
C LEU A 137 8.18 -6.47 -11.82
N PRO A 138 8.66 -6.84 -13.03
CA PRO A 138 10.02 -7.37 -13.20
C PRO A 138 11.12 -6.45 -12.67
N GLU A 139 10.93 -5.14 -12.75
CA GLU A 139 11.90 -4.12 -12.33
C GLU A 139 11.72 -3.67 -10.88
N ALA A 140 10.73 -4.21 -10.15
CA ALA A 140 10.44 -3.81 -8.79
C ALA A 140 11.56 -4.23 -7.81
N GLU A 141 11.87 -3.35 -6.85
CA GLU A 141 12.91 -3.58 -5.85
C GLU A 141 12.31 -3.82 -4.46
N ILE A 142 12.46 -5.04 -3.96
CA ILE A 142 12.01 -5.43 -2.62
C ILE A 142 13.23 -5.60 -1.70
N ARG A 143 13.28 -4.86 -0.59
CA ARG A 143 14.45 -4.85 0.31
C ARG A 143 14.06 -4.70 1.78
N VAL A 144 14.87 -5.25 2.67
CA VAL A 144 14.67 -5.11 4.12
C VAL A 144 14.97 -3.68 4.61
N MET A 145 15.94 -3.01 3.99
CA MET A 145 16.44 -1.69 4.36
C MET A 145 17.04 -1.00 3.13
N ARG A 146 17.27 0.32 3.22
CA ARG A 146 18.04 1.05 2.19
C ARG A 146 19.52 0.67 2.24
N ILE A 147 20.17 0.57 1.07
CA ILE A 147 21.59 0.16 0.94
C ILE A 147 22.53 0.96 1.87
N PRO A 148 22.45 2.31 1.95
CA PRO A 148 23.31 3.06 2.87
C PRO A 148 23.06 2.79 4.35
N ALA A 149 21.87 2.30 4.73
CA ALA A 149 21.58 1.90 6.10
C ALA A 149 22.14 0.50 6.38
N MET A 150 21.98 -0.45 5.45
CA MET A 150 22.56 -1.80 5.56
C MET A 150 24.07 -1.73 5.74
N ALA A 151 24.77 -0.99 4.88
CA ALA A 151 26.23 -0.83 4.95
C ALA A 151 26.73 -0.25 6.28
N ARG A 152 25.89 0.48 7.03
CA ARG A 152 26.25 1.02 8.34
C ARG A 152 26.09 0.01 9.48
N VAL A 153 25.10 -0.89 9.38
CA VAL A 153 24.78 -1.84 10.46
C VAL A 153 25.49 -3.19 10.33
N THR A 154 25.89 -3.60 9.13
CA THR A 154 26.53 -4.90 8.87
C THR A 154 28.06 -4.83 8.77
N LYS A 155 28.71 -3.94 9.52
CA LYS A 155 30.18 -3.86 9.55
C LYS A 155 30.79 -5.14 10.12
#